data_AF-A0A7W1CA94-F1
#
_entry.id   AF-A0A7W1CA94-F1
#
_cell.length_a   1.000
_cell.length_b   1.000
_cell.length_c   1.000
_cell.angle_alpha   90.00
_cell.angle_beta   90.00
_cell.angle_gamma   90.00
#
_symmetry.space_group_name_H-M   'P 1'
#
loop_
_entity.id
_entity.type
_entity.pdbx_description
1 polymer ?
#
loop_
_entity_poly.entity_id
_entity_poly.type
_entity_poly.pdbx_seq_one_letter_code
_entity_poly.pdbx_strand_id
1 'polypeptide(L)'
;MAGRTQEALYAEIDLELSWSEDELPQVERTKHVHSLHPYLGKFIPQLVEVFLKRYFSPGGCTYDPFVGSGTTLIEANVFGS
;
A
#
# COMPACT_ATOMS: atom_id res chain seq x y z
N MET A 1 -10.37 -25.53 18.41
CA MET A 1 -9.24 -24.58 18.52
C MET A 1 -9.79 -23.29 19.07
N ALA A 2 -9.46 -22.90 20.30
CA ALA A 2 -9.84 -21.56 20.78
C ALA A 2 -9.11 -20.52 19.91
N GLY A 3 -9.85 -19.63 19.25
CA GLY A 3 -9.26 -18.56 18.45
C GLY A 3 -8.47 -17.59 19.34
N ARG A 4 -7.46 -16.92 18.79
CA ARG A 4 -6.77 -15.80 19.45
C ARG A 4 -7.77 -14.69 19.81
N THR A 5 -7.60 -14.04 20.96
CA THR A 5 -8.40 -12.86 21.31
C THR A 5 -7.99 -11.67 20.44
N GLN A 6 -8.84 -10.65 20.34
CA GLN A 6 -8.54 -9.46 19.54
C GLN A 6 -7.33 -8.71 20.09
N GLU A 7 -7.17 -8.63 21.41
CA GLU A 7 -6.02 -7.99 22.05
C GLU A 7 -4.70 -8.68 21.68
N ALA A 8 -4.71 -10.02 21.63
CA ALA A 8 -3.53 -10.79 21.23
C ALA A 8 -3.18 -10.59 19.76
N LEU A 9 -4.17 -10.39 18.88
CA LEU A 9 -3.94 -10.08 17.47
C LEU A 9 -3.33 -8.69 17.29
N TYR A 10 -3.92 -7.66 17.91
CA TYR A 10 -3.45 -6.28 17.76
C TYR A 10 -2.05 -6.04 18.35
N ALA A 11 -1.60 -6.87 19.30
CA ALA A 11 -0.24 -6.82 19.82
C ALA A 11 0.84 -7.29 18.81
N GLU A 12 0.47 -8.07 17.80
CA GLU A 12 1.39 -8.66 16.82
C GLU A 12 1.29 -8.00 15.43
N ILE A 13 0.24 -7.24 15.15
CA ILE A 13 0.00 -6.63 13.84
C ILE A 13 0.80 -5.33 13.68
N ASP A 14 1.34 -5.14 12.49
CA ASP A 14 1.92 -3.86 12.07
C ASP A 14 0.81 -2.82 11.85
N LEU A 15 0.61 -1.95 12.84
CA LEU A 15 -0.46 -0.95 12.80
C LEU A 15 -0.26 0.09 11.70
N GLU A 16 0.95 0.28 11.17
CA GLU A 16 1.16 1.17 10.01
C GLU A 16 0.56 0.58 8.73
N LEU A 17 0.32 -0.74 8.69
CA LEU A 17 -0.31 -1.46 7.58
C LEU A 17 -1.78 -1.80 7.83
N SER A 18 -2.39 -1.21 8.87
CA SER A 18 -3.75 -1.49 9.29
C SER A 18 -4.54 -0.19 9.36
N TRP A 19 -5.44 0.01 8.40
CA TRP A 19 -6.30 1.20 8.33
C TRP A 19 -7.76 0.80 8.27
N SER A 20 -8.60 1.58 8.94
CA SER A 20 -10.04 1.60 8.67
C SER A 20 -10.37 2.45 7.43
N GLU A 21 -11.57 2.29 6.88
CA GLU A 21 -12.04 3.13 5.77
C GLU A 21 -12.27 4.59 6.19
N ASP A 22 -12.52 4.83 7.49
CA ASP A 22 -12.66 6.18 8.05
C ASP A 22 -11.29 6.89 8.14
N GLU A 23 -10.24 6.16 8.52
CA GLU A 23 -8.87 6.68 8.56
C GLU A 23 -8.27 6.89 7.16
N LEU A 24 -8.67 6.06 6.20
CA LEU A 24 -8.18 6.11 4.83
C LEU A 24 -9.32 6.08 3.81
N PRO A 25 -9.97 7.23 3.59
CA PRO A 25 -11.15 7.32 2.73
C PRO A 25 -10.80 7.00 1.27
N GLN A 26 -11.83 6.61 0.50
CA GLN A 26 -11.64 6.13 -0.87
C GLN A 26 -10.89 7.13 -1.77
N VAL A 27 -11.15 8.43 -1.61
CA VAL A 27 -10.48 9.49 -2.40
C VAL A 27 -8.95 9.41 -2.27
N GLU A 28 -8.45 9.11 -1.07
CA GLU A 28 -7.01 8.93 -0.82
C GLU A 28 -6.54 7.57 -1.36
N ARG A 29 -7.32 6.50 -1.16
CA ARG A 29 -7.01 5.15 -1.68
C ARG A 29 -6.98 5.08 -3.21
N THR A 30 -7.52 6.08 -3.89
CA THR A 30 -7.54 6.18 -5.36
C THR A 30 -6.89 7.47 -5.88
N LYS A 31 -5.99 8.09 -5.11
CA LYS A 31 -5.26 9.30 -5.50
C LYS A 31 -4.56 9.16 -6.85
N HIS A 32 -4.13 10.28 -7.43
CA HIS A 32 -3.44 10.32 -8.73
C HIS A 32 -4.26 9.62 -9.84
N VAL A 33 -3.61 8.67 -10.53
CA VAL A 33 -4.15 7.94 -11.67
C VAL A 33 -4.74 6.58 -11.28
N HIS A 34 -4.78 6.24 -9.98
CA HIS A 34 -5.20 4.90 -9.50
C HIS A 34 -6.70 4.62 -9.66
N SER A 35 -7.47 5.61 -10.11
CA SER A 35 -8.89 5.48 -10.50
C SER A 35 -9.12 5.39 -12.01
N LEU A 36 -8.10 5.63 -12.86
CA LEU A 36 -8.28 5.72 -14.32
C LEU A 36 -8.74 4.40 -14.95
N HIS A 37 -8.28 3.26 -14.43
CA HIS A 37 -8.62 1.95 -14.96
C HIS A 37 -9.01 0.98 -13.83
N PRO A 38 -10.17 0.29 -13.93
CA PRO A 38 -10.51 -0.77 -13.00
C PRO A 38 -9.57 -1.97 -13.19
N TYR A 39 -8.91 -2.39 -12.12
CA TYR A 39 -8.10 -3.60 -12.09
C TYR A 39 -8.50 -4.44 -10.89
N LEU A 40 -9.00 -5.64 -11.16
CA LEU A 40 -9.45 -6.56 -10.12
C LEU A 40 -8.24 -7.08 -9.35
N GLY A 41 -8.27 -6.96 -8.01
CA GLY A 41 -7.15 -7.35 -7.16
C GLY A 41 -6.06 -6.29 -7.00
N LYS A 42 -6.30 -5.03 -7.39
CA LYS A 42 -5.36 -3.93 -7.09
C LYS A 42 -5.29 -3.64 -5.59
N PHE A 43 -4.10 -3.34 -5.10
CA PHE A 43 -3.89 -2.76 -3.77
C PHE A 43 -3.93 -1.22 -3.83
N ILE A 44 -4.05 -0.60 -2.66
CA ILE A 44 -4.05 0.86 -2.50
C ILE A 44 -2.62 1.42 -2.54
N PRO A 45 -2.41 2.66 -3.02
CA PRO A 45 -1.08 3.24 -3.12
C PRO A 45 -0.37 3.39 -1.76
N GLN A 46 -1.12 3.61 -0.68
CA GLN A 46 -0.56 3.78 0.66
C GLN A 46 0.23 2.55 1.13
N LEU A 47 -0.16 1.35 0.70
CA LEU A 47 0.60 0.14 0.98
C LEU A 47 2.03 0.25 0.41
N VAL A 48 2.16 0.69 -0.84
CA VAL A 48 3.46 0.86 -1.51
C VAL A 48 4.26 1.97 -0.85
N GLU A 49 3.63 3.10 -0.51
CA GLU A 49 4.30 4.22 0.15
C GLU A 49 4.98 3.80 1.46
N VAL A 50 4.33 2.96 2.28
CA VAL A 50 4.92 2.44 3.52
C VAL A 50 6.18 1.63 3.21
N PHE A 51 6.14 0.74 2.23
CA PHE A 51 7.31 -0.06 1.84
C PHE A 51 8.44 0.79 1.24
N LEU A 52 8.12 1.77 0.38
CA LEU A 52 9.11 2.68 -0.20
C LEU A 52 9.81 3.49 0.90
N LYS A 53 9.06 4.07 1.85
CA LYS A 53 9.61 4.82 2.99
C LYS A 53 10.49 3.97 3.90
N ARG A 54 10.13 2.71 4.12
CA ARG A 54 10.86 1.81 5.03
C ARG A 54 12.12 1.20 4.42
N TYR A 55 12.13 0.94 3.11
CA TYR A 55 13.15 0.06 2.51
C TYR A 55 13.85 0.62 1.28
N PHE A 56 13.38 1.74 0.73
CA PHE A 56 13.94 2.33 -0.48
C PHE A 56 14.58 3.68 -0.20
N SER A 57 15.36 4.16 -1.16
CA SER A 57 15.95 5.49 -1.17
C SER A 57 15.66 6.16 -2.51
N PRO A 58 15.36 7.46 -2.53
CA PRO A 58 15.25 8.21 -3.78
C PRO A 58 16.49 8.04 -4.66
N GLY A 59 16.31 7.91 -5.97
CA GLY A 59 17.33 7.64 -6.96
C GLY A 59 17.68 6.15 -7.15
N GLY A 60 17.09 5.24 -6.34
CA GLY A 60 17.25 3.79 -6.49
C GLY A 60 16.28 3.19 -7.52
N CYS A 61 16.64 2.10 -8.19
CA CYS A 61 15.73 1.49 -9.18
C CYS A 61 14.68 0.58 -8.52
N THR A 62 13.39 0.85 -8.78
CA THR A 62 12.28 -0.04 -8.39
C THR A 62 11.89 -0.96 -9.54
N TYR A 63 11.87 -2.27 -9.27
CA TYR A 63 11.47 -3.30 -10.24
C TYR A 63 10.24 -4.06 -9.74
N ASP A 64 9.18 -4.06 -10.55
CA ASP A 64 7.97 -4.85 -10.32
C ASP A 64 7.66 -5.69 -11.57
N PRO A 65 7.91 -7.02 -11.55
CA PRO A 65 7.62 -7.89 -12.69
C PRO A 65 6.13 -8.22 -12.83
N PHE A 66 5.29 -7.87 -11.84
CA PHE A 66 3.86 -8.17 -11.79
C PHE A 66 3.03 -6.89 -11.78
N VAL A 67 3.39 -5.97 -12.67
CA VAL A 67 2.97 -4.56 -12.69
C VAL A 67 1.47 -4.31 -12.47
N GLY A 68 0.57 -5.22 -12.87
CA GLY A 68 -0.87 -5.07 -12.66
C GLY A 68 -1.40 -3.72 -13.20
N SER A 69 -2.06 -2.94 -12.34
CA SER A 69 -2.50 -1.57 -12.64
C SER A 69 -1.39 -0.51 -12.64
N GLY A 70 -0.14 -0.90 -12.38
CA GLY A 70 1.03 -0.03 -12.30
C GLY A 70 1.23 0.64 -10.95
N THR A 71 0.48 0.25 -9.91
CA THR A 71 0.45 0.98 -8.64
C THR A 71 1.82 1.14 -8.00
N THR A 72 2.65 0.08 -7.99
CA THR A 72 4.02 0.13 -7.49
C THR A 72 4.87 1.14 -8.25
N LEU A 73 4.86 1.08 -9.58
CA LEU A 73 5.72 1.91 -10.43
C LEU A 73 5.32 3.39 -10.40
N ILE A 74 4.01 3.67 -10.31
CA ILE A 74 3.52 5.04 -10.14
C ILE A 74 4.00 5.62 -8.81
N GLU A 75 3.80 4.91 -7.70
CA GLU A 75 4.22 5.42 -6.39
C GLU A 75 5.75 5.49 -6.24
N ALA A 76 6.49 4.57 -6.87
CA ALA A 76 7.95 4.62 -6.97
C ALA A 76 8.43 5.91 -7.68
N ASN A 77 7.79 6.24 -8.81
CA ASN A 77 8.07 7.48 -9.54
C ASN A 77 7.71 8.74 -8.72
N VAL A 78 6.61 8.72 -7.97
CA VAL A 78 6.23 9.82 -7.06
C VAL A 78 7.23 9.97 -5.92
N PHE A 79 7.71 8.85 -5.36
CA PHE A 79 8.74 8.81 -4.31
C PHE A 79 10.12 9.26 -4.83
N GLY A 80 10.36 9.11 -6.13
CA GLY A 80 11.60 9.48 -6.80
C GLY A 80 12.64 8.37 -6.79
N SER A 81 12.22 7.10 -6.77
CA SER A 81 13.09 5.94 -7.01
C SER A 81 13.11 5.61 -8.51
#